data_AF-X1MER0-F1
#
_entry.id   AF-X1MER0-F1
#
_cell.length_a   1.000
_cell.length_b   1.000
_cell.length_c   1.000
_cell.angle_alpha   90.00
_cell.angle_beta   90.00
_cell.angle_gamma   90.00
#
_symmetry.space_group_name_H-M   'P 1'
#
loop_
_entity.id
_entity.type
_entity.pdbx_description
1 polymer ?
#
loop_
_entity_poly.entity_id
_entity_poly.type
_entity_poly.pdbx_seq_one_letter_code
_entity_poly.pdbx_strand_id
1 'polypeptide(L)'
;MITRSELRGVVVAIVTPFTEDGKLNEESLRRITSYLLERGVHGIMTTGGNGEGPHLLREERKAVTQIVVKVVKGQIPVIASLYTSMPLLNTATPQES
;
A
#
# COMPACT_ATOMS: atom_id res chain seq x y z
N MET A 1 7.43 17.65 -5.12
CA MET A 1 8.42 16.56 -4.96
C MET A 1 8.59 16.36 -3.48
N ILE A 2 8.47 15.13 -2.97
CA ILE A 2 8.60 14.87 -1.53
C ILE A 2 10.06 15.09 -1.12
N THR A 3 10.26 15.82 -0.04
CA THR A 3 11.56 16.15 0.54
C THR A 3 11.78 15.39 1.85
N ARG A 4 13.04 15.31 2.30
CA ARG A 4 13.39 14.65 3.57
C ARG A 4 12.66 15.26 4.78
N SER A 5 12.38 16.55 4.75
CA SER A 5 11.67 17.25 5.82
C SER A 5 10.18 16.90 5.88
N GLU A 6 9.58 16.39 4.80
CA GLU A 6 8.17 15.98 4.74
C GLU A 6 7.95 14.53 5.21
N LEU A 7 8.97 13.66 5.14
CA LEU A 7 8.92 12.29 5.67
C LEU A 7 9.43 12.23 7.12
N ARG A 8 8.69 12.84 8.04
CA ARG A 8 8.98 12.85 9.48
C ARG A 8 7.73 12.67 10.32
N GLY A 9 7.87 12.24 11.56
CA GLY A 9 6.76 12.03 12.49
C GLY A 9 6.15 10.62 12.38
N VAL A 10 4.84 10.50 12.56
CA VAL A 10 4.14 9.21 12.57
C VAL A 10 3.73 8.83 11.15
N VAL A 11 4.38 7.82 10.58
CA VAL A 11 4.00 7.21 9.29
C VAL A 11 3.37 5.86 9.56
N VAL A 12 2.09 5.72 9.23
CA VAL A 12 1.31 4.52 9.56
C VAL A 12 1.38 3.50 8.44
N ALA A 13 1.87 2.30 8.73
CA ALA A 13 1.68 1.12 7.89
C ALA A 13 0.22 0.64 8.03
N ILE A 14 -0.63 1.09 7.12
CA ILE A 14 -2.07 0.86 7.23
C ILE A 14 -2.42 -0.60 6.89
N VAL A 15 -3.39 -1.16 7.62
CA VAL A 15 -3.96 -2.47 7.32
C VAL A 15 -4.83 -2.43 6.07
N THR A 16 -5.03 -3.58 5.43
CA THR A 16 -5.98 -3.75 4.31
C THR A 16 -7.20 -4.53 4.80
N PRO A 17 -8.35 -3.87 5.02
CA PRO A 17 -9.55 -4.57 5.49
C PRO A 17 -10.17 -5.43 4.38
N PHE A 18 -10.66 -6.61 4.76
CA PHE A 18 -11.42 -7.50 3.89
C PHE A 18 -12.82 -7.75 4.46
N THR A 19 -13.76 -8.10 3.59
CA THR A 19 -15.07 -8.62 3.95
C THR A 19 -14.96 -10.10 4.36
N GLU A 20 -16.02 -10.66 4.95
CA GLU A 20 -16.04 -12.08 5.34
C GLU A 20 -15.87 -13.03 4.14
N ASP A 21 -16.29 -12.61 2.94
CA ASP A 21 -16.08 -13.35 1.69
C ASP A 21 -14.70 -13.09 1.04
N GLY A 22 -13.79 -12.43 1.76
CA GLY A 22 -12.40 -12.24 1.36
C GLY A 22 -12.17 -11.15 0.30
N LYS A 23 -13.18 -10.33 -0.01
CA LYS A 23 -13.04 -9.20 -0.94
C LYS A 23 -12.48 -7.98 -0.22
N LEU A 24 -11.81 -7.10 -0.96
CA LEU A 24 -11.36 -5.82 -0.44
C LEU A 24 -12.56 -5.01 0.12
N ASN A 25 -12.51 -4.67 1.41
CA ASN A 25 -13.53 -3.84 2.05
C ASN A 25 -13.16 -2.36 1.91
N GLU A 26 -13.54 -1.78 0.77
CA GLU A 26 -13.21 -0.39 0.44
C GLU A 26 -13.75 0.62 1.44
N GLU A 27 -14.97 0.42 1.95
CA GLU A 27 -15.60 1.35 2.89
C GLU A 27 -14.81 1.42 4.20
N SER A 28 -14.42 0.27 4.73
CA SER A 28 -13.61 0.21 5.95
C SER A 28 -12.23 0.80 5.72
N LEU A 29 -11.62 0.56 4.55
CA LEU A 29 -10.34 1.18 4.17
C LEU A 29 -10.44 2.71 4.11
N ARG A 30 -11.52 3.25 3.54
CA ARG A 30 -11.78 4.70 3.53
C ARG A 30 -11.95 5.23 4.95
N ARG A 31 -12.75 4.56 5.77
CA ARG A 31 -13.04 4.97 7.16
C ARG A 31 -11.77 5.03 8.00
N ILE A 32 -10.93 3.99 7.97
CA ILE A 32 -9.68 3.98 8.74
C ILE A 32 -8.68 5.01 8.19
N THR A 33 -8.63 5.22 6.86
CA THR A 33 -7.78 6.27 6.26
C THR A 33 -8.20 7.67 6.74
N SER A 34 -9.51 7.98 6.69
CA SER A 34 -10.04 9.26 7.19
C SER A 34 -9.77 9.45 8.68
N TYR A 35 -9.98 8.40 9.48
CA TYR A 35 -9.67 8.44 10.91
C TYR A 35 -8.19 8.77 11.16
N LEU A 36 -7.25 8.15 10.45
CA LEU A 36 -5.83 8.43 10.61
C LEU A 36 -5.50 9.88 10.22
N LEU A 37 -6.11 10.40 9.15
CA LEU A 37 -5.96 11.80 8.75
C LEU A 37 -6.46 12.76 9.84
N GLU A 38 -7.63 12.50 10.41
CA GLU A 38 -8.20 13.29 11.51
C GLU A 38 -7.32 13.27 12.77
N ARG A 39 -6.55 12.19 12.98
CA ARG A 39 -5.57 12.09 14.08
C ARG A 39 -4.22 12.75 13.80
N GLY A 40 -4.04 13.37 12.63
CA GLY A 40 -2.84 14.13 12.31
C GLY A 40 -1.61 13.26 12.09
N VAL A 41 -1.77 12.06 11.51
CA VAL A 41 -0.60 11.27 11.05
C VAL A 41 0.13 12.02 9.95
N HIS A 42 1.43 11.77 9.83
CA HIS A 42 2.32 12.52 8.94
C HIS A 42 2.55 11.82 7.61
N GLY A 43 2.13 10.56 7.48
CA GLY A 43 2.20 9.80 6.24
C GLY A 43 1.46 8.48 6.38
N ILE A 44 1.08 7.89 5.24
CA ILE A 44 0.46 6.57 5.18
C ILE A 44 1.25 5.70 4.21
N MET A 45 1.66 4.53 4.69
CA MET A 45 2.27 3.50 3.86
C MET A 45 1.23 2.42 3.56
N THR A 46 0.96 2.17 2.27
CA THR A 46 0.01 1.16 1.80
C THR A 46 0.71 -0.13 1.45
N THR A 47 -0.05 -1.23 1.52
CA THR A 47 0.35 -2.56 1.00
C THR A 47 1.70 -3.06 1.54
N GLY A 48 2.09 -2.66 2.76
CA GLY A 48 3.22 -3.22 3.50
C GLY A 48 2.91 -4.60 4.08
N GLY A 49 3.77 -5.13 4.95
CA GLY A 49 3.52 -6.40 5.65
C GLY A 49 2.20 -6.38 6.42
N ASN A 50 1.98 -5.34 7.23
CA ASN A 50 0.71 -5.11 7.95
C ASN A 50 -0.48 -4.85 7.02
N GLY A 51 -0.21 -4.40 5.78
CA GLY A 51 -1.20 -4.17 4.75
C GLY A 51 -1.44 -5.39 3.86
N GLU A 52 -0.97 -6.57 4.26
CA GLU A 52 -1.09 -7.83 3.51
C GLU A 52 -0.47 -7.80 2.12
N GLY A 53 0.52 -6.93 1.89
CA GLY A 53 1.24 -6.77 0.63
C GLY A 53 1.61 -8.05 -0.12
N PRO A 54 2.20 -9.08 0.53
CA PRO A 54 2.56 -10.34 -0.12
C PRO A 54 1.36 -11.25 -0.46
N HIS A 55 0.20 -11.03 0.17
CA HIS A 55 -1.00 -11.85 -0.03
C HIS A 55 -2.00 -11.23 -1.02
N LEU A 56 -1.80 -9.97 -1.41
CA LEU A 56 -2.64 -9.27 -2.38
C LEU A 56 -2.28 -9.60 -3.83
N LEU A 57 -3.29 -9.63 -4.70
CA LEU A 57 -3.09 -9.54 -6.15
C LEU A 57 -2.57 -8.15 -6.54
N ARG A 58 -1.98 -8.05 -7.74
CA ARG A 58 -1.46 -6.77 -8.25
C ARG A 58 -2.56 -5.71 -8.37
N GLU A 59 -3.74 -6.13 -8.81
CA GLU A 59 -4.92 -5.31 -9.01
C GLU A 59 -5.47 -4.81 -7.66
N GLU A 60 -5.44 -5.65 -6.63
CA GLU A 60 -5.85 -5.28 -5.28
C GLU A 60 -4.87 -4.29 -4.64
N ARG A 61 -3.55 -4.52 -4.79
CA ARG A 61 -2.54 -3.54 -4.33
C ARG A 61 -2.74 -2.16 -4.96
N LYS A 62 -3.07 -2.15 -6.26
CA LYS A 62 -3.40 -0.93 -7.00
C LYS A 62 -4.67 -0.29 -6.45
N ALA A 63 -5.73 -1.07 -6.24
CA ALA A 63 -7.00 -0.57 -5.71
C ALA A 63 -6.83 0.05 -4.31
N VAL A 64 -6.16 -0.64 -3.38
CA VAL A 64 -5.86 -0.15 -2.03
C VAL A 64 -5.15 1.21 -2.09
N THR A 65 -4.06 1.29 -2.87
CA THR A 65 -3.29 2.53 -3.00
C THR A 65 -4.11 3.66 -3.61
N GLN A 66 -4.93 3.37 -4.65
CA GLN A 66 -5.81 4.37 -5.26
C GLN A 66 -6.88 4.89 -4.31
N ILE A 67 -7.47 4.02 -3.49
CA ILE A 67 -8.48 4.40 -2.50
C ILE A 67 -7.86 5.32 -1.46
N VAL A 68 -6.71 4.94 -0.91
CA VAL A 68 -6.00 5.74 0.11
C VAL A 68 -5.62 7.11 -0.46
N VAL A 69 -5.03 7.17 -1.67
CA VAL A 69 -4.69 8.45 -2.32
C VAL A 69 -5.93 9.34 -2.50
N LYS A 70 -7.07 8.79 -2.93
CA LYS A 70 -8.33 9.53 -3.10
C LYS A 70 -8.86 10.11 -1.78
N VAL A 71 -8.68 9.41 -0.67
CA VAL A 71 -9.11 9.89 0.66
C VAL A 71 -8.13 10.94 1.19
N VAL A 72 -6.82 10.72 1.03
CA VAL A 72 -5.76 11.62 1.50
C VAL A 72 -5.79 12.96 0.77
N LYS A 73 -6.14 12.99 -0.52
CA LYS A 73 -6.25 14.23 -1.33
C LYS A 73 -5.00 15.11 -1.28
N GLY A 74 -3.82 14.49 -1.20
CA GLY A 74 -2.53 15.19 -1.18
C GLY A 74 -2.18 15.92 0.13
N GLN A 75 -2.97 15.74 1.20
CA GLN A 75 -2.69 16.39 2.49
C GLN A 75 -1.40 15.90 3.15
N ILE A 76 -1.05 14.62 2.97
CA ILE A 76 0.16 13.99 3.49
C ILE A 76 0.75 13.02 2.45
N PRO A 77 2.05 12.67 2.55
CA PRO A 77 2.67 11.65 1.72
C PRO A 77 1.97 10.29 1.82
N VAL A 78 1.77 9.66 0.66
CA VAL A 78 1.36 8.25 0.56
C VAL A 78 2.50 7.45 -0.06
N ILE A 79 2.93 6.39 0.64
CA ILE A 79 4.06 5.55 0.28
C ILE A 79 3.52 4.17 -0.12
N ALA A 80 3.62 3.81 -1.39
CA ALA A 80 3.17 2.50 -1.87
C ALA A 80 4.29 1.46 -1.72
N SER A 81 4.10 0.48 -0.84
CA SER A 81 5.04 -0.65 -0.76
C SER A 81 4.80 -1.61 -1.91
N LEU A 82 5.86 -1.90 -2.66
CA LEU A 82 5.81 -2.83 -3.77
C LEU A 82 6.31 -4.21 -3.30
N TYR A 83 5.47 -5.22 -3.51
CA TYR A 83 5.85 -6.62 -3.35
C TYR A 83 5.92 -7.25 -4.73
N THR A 84 6.99 -8.00 -4.94
CA THR A 84 7.11 -8.94 -6.04
C THR A 84 7.41 -10.30 -5.42
N SER A 85 6.71 -11.34 -5.84
CA SER A 85 7.32 -12.67 -5.77
C SER A 85 8.60 -12.61 -6.59
N MET A 86 9.66 -13.30 -6.14
CA MET A 86 10.96 -13.37 -6.80
C MET A 86 10.81 -13.32 -8.32
N PRO A 87 11.55 -12.49 -9.08
CA PRO A 87 11.62 -12.71 -10.51
C PRO A 87 12.08 -14.16 -10.63
N LEU A 88 11.30 -15.01 -11.28
CA LEU A 88 11.84 -16.27 -11.75
C LEU A 88 13.10 -15.84 -12.51
N LEU A 89 14.27 -16.14 -11.94
CA LEU A 89 15.49 -16.18 -12.70
C LEU A 89 15.13 -17.06 -13.88
N ASN A 90 14.92 -16.43 -15.03
CA ASN A 90 14.94 -17.14 -16.28
C ASN A 90 16.39 -17.61 -16.40
N THR A 91 16.73 -18.74 -15.77
CA THR A 91 17.97 -19.47 -15.99
C THR A 91 17.94 -20.13 -17.36
N ALA A 92 17.45 -19.42 -18.37
CA ALA A 92 17.85 -19.64 -19.74
C ALA A 92 19.22 -18.98 -19.92
N THR A 93 20.22 -19.49 -19.20
CA THR A 93 21.54 -19.65 -19.83
C THR A 93 21.29 -20.45 -21.11
N PRO A 94 21.64 -19.92 -22.30
CA PRO A 94 21.64 -20.74 -23.50
C PRO A 94 22.53 -21.97 -23.21
N GLN A 95 22.00 -23.17 -23.37
CA GLN A 95 22.88 -24.32 -23.56
C GLN A 95 23.58 -24.08 -24.90
N GLU A 96 24.83 -23.63 -24.83
CA GLU A 96 25.73 -23.63 -25.98
C GLU A 96 25.81 -25.08 -26.49
N SER A 97 25.47 -25.26 -27.76
CA SER A 97 25.76 -26.46 -28.57
C SER A 97 26.85 -26.14 -29.58
#